data_AF-D5QIT1-F1
#
_entry.id   AF-D5QIT1-F1
#
_cell.length_a   1.000
_cell.length_b   1.000
_cell.length_c   1.000
_cell.angle_alpha   90.00
_cell.angle_beta   90.00
_cell.angle_gamma   90.00
#
_symmetry.space_group_name_H-M   'P 1'
#
loop_
_entity.id
_entity.type
_entity.pdbx_description
1 polymer ?
#
loop_
_entity_poly.entity_id
_entity_poly.type
_entity_poly.pdbx_seq_one_letter_code
_entity_poly.pdbx_strand_id
1 'polypeptide(L)'
;MSQLRRLALSVSTLAEIHLSDQQYINALDMLRTARDADEVGRQMETVADRVERAGAESRSDRVRHRLSGVLAEVDCARAYALAHSSLANLYESVGIDIVPANATTEDLATLNKQVDASIKDWLAGRLPELPPPANPAQIPSDPLHFGMGTRPTTMETARKDGFIN
;
A
#
# COMPACT_ATOMS: atom_id res chain seq x y z
N MET A 1 6.76 -21.96 29.41
CA MET A 1 7.23 -21.39 28.12
C MET A 1 6.10 -21.02 27.16
N SER A 2 4.96 -21.73 27.12
CA SER A 2 3.83 -21.40 26.23
C SER A 2 3.05 -20.14 26.61
N GLN A 3 2.93 -19.81 27.90
CA GLN A 3 2.16 -18.63 28.36
C GLN A 3 2.86 -17.29 28.07
N LEU A 4 4.19 -17.24 28.26
CA LEU A 4 5.00 -16.06 27.92
C LEU A 4 4.97 -15.77 26.41
N ARG A 5 5.05 -16.82 25.56
CA ARG A 5 4.95 -16.68 24.10
C ARG A 5 3.58 -16.15 23.67
N ARG A 6 2.49 -16.65 24.28
CA ARG A 6 1.14 -16.15 24.01
C ARG A 6 0.98 -14.69 24.42
N LEU A 7 1.46 -14.31 25.61
CA LEU A 7 1.42 -12.93 26.07
C LEU A 7 2.22 -12.00 25.14
N ALA A 8 3.44 -12.39 24.78
CA ALA A 8 4.29 -11.61 23.88
C ALA A 8 3.63 -11.43 22.50
N LEU A 9 2.99 -12.48 21.97
CA LEU A 9 2.25 -12.37 20.72
C LEU A 9 1.07 -11.39 20.84
N SER A 10 0.25 -11.49 21.89
CA SER A 10 -0.88 -10.56 22.10
C SER A 10 -0.44 -9.11 22.27
N VAL A 11 0.67 -8.87 22.97
CA VAL A 11 1.24 -7.52 23.10
C VAL A 11 1.79 -7.04 21.76
N SER A 12 2.44 -7.92 20.99
CA SER A 12 2.94 -7.59 19.65
C SER A 12 1.83 -7.20 18.69
N THR A 13 0.74 -7.97 18.64
CA THR A 13 -0.39 -7.66 17.75
C THR A 13 -1.07 -6.36 18.16
N LEU A 14 -1.25 -6.11 19.47
CA LEU A 14 -1.82 -4.84 19.94
C LEU A 14 -0.92 -3.65 19.61
N ALA A 15 0.41 -3.82 19.75
CA ALA A 15 1.37 -2.78 19.40
C ALA A 15 1.38 -2.49 17.89
N GLU A 16 1.28 -3.52 17.06
CA GLU A 16 1.19 -3.40 15.60
C GLU A 16 -0.08 -2.66 15.18
N ILE A 17 -1.23 -3.01 15.76
CA ILE A 17 -2.49 -2.29 15.53
C ILE A 17 -2.34 -0.82 15.91
N HIS A 18 -1.84 -0.53 17.12
CA HIS A 18 -1.67 0.84 17.58
C HIS A 18 -0.71 1.65 16.69
N LEU A 19 0.39 1.03 16.27
CA LEU A 19 1.35 1.65 15.36
C LEU A 19 0.72 1.94 13.99
N SER A 20 -0.08 1.00 13.44
CA SER A 20 -0.76 1.19 12.16
C SER A 20 -1.79 2.34 12.21
N ASP A 21 -2.51 2.48 13.32
CA ASP A 21 -3.44 3.59 13.57
C ASP A 21 -2.71 4.94 13.62
N GLN A 22 -1.61 5.02 14.37
CA GLN A 22 -0.78 6.22 14.42
C GLN A 22 -0.20 6.60 13.06
N GLN A 23 0.26 5.63 12.27
CA GLN A 23 0.76 5.87 10.91
C GLN A 23 -0.34 6.41 10.00
N TYR A 24 -1.56 5.88 10.10
CA TYR A 24 -2.69 6.37 9.32
C TYR A 24 -3.08 7.80 9.68
N ILE A 25 -3.18 8.13 10.98
CA ILE A 25 -3.45 9.51 11.43
C ILE A 25 -2.36 10.47 10.92
N ASN A 26 -1.08 10.09 11.04
CA ASN A 26 0.01 10.90 10.54
C ASN A 26 -0.05 11.10 9.02
N ALA A 27 -0.38 10.06 8.25
CA ALA A 27 -0.52 10.16 6.80
C ALA A 27 -1.68 11.08 6.39
N LEU A 28 -2.78 11.09 7.15
CA LEU A 28 -3.89 12.05 6.95
C LEU A 28 -3.44 13.49 7.19
N ASP A 29 -2.67 13.75 8.25
CA ASP A 29 -2.13 15.08 8.54
C ASP A 29 -1.14 15.55 7.45
N MET A 30 -0.30 14.64 6.95
CA MET A 30 0.59 14.90 5.81
C MET A 30 -0.20 15.24 4.55
N LEU A 31 -1.26 14.50 4.23
CA LEU A 31 -2.13 14.78 3.09
C LEU A 31 -2.84 16.13 3.22
N ARG A 32 -3.34 16.45 4.41
CA ARG A 32 -3.96 17.76 4.67
C ARG A 32 -2.97 18.88 4.41
N THR A 33 -1.78 18.76 4.98
CA THR A 33 -0.70 19.76 4.81
C THR A 33 -0.29 19.91 3.35
N ALA A 34 -0.16 18.80 2.62
CA ALA A 34 0.20 18.83 1.19
C ALA A 34 -0.89 19.50 0.33
N ARG A 35 -2.18 19.28 0.65
CA ARG A 35 -3.30 19.98 -0.01
C ARG A 35 -3.30 21.48 0.28
N ASP A 36 -3.06 21.86 1.52
CA ASP A 36 -2.97 23.28 1.90
C ASP A 36 -1.80 23.96 1.16
N ALA A 37 -0.65 23.29 1.03
CA ALA A 37 0.50 23.78 0.30
C ALA A 37 0.24 23.90 -1.22
N ASP A 38 -0.43 22.90 -1.81
CA ASP A 38 -0.84 22.93 -3.23
C ASP A 38 -1.83 24.08 -3.51
N GLU A 39 -2.82 24.28 -2.63
CA GLU A 39 -3.79 25.37 -2.70
C GLU A 39 -3.09 26.75 -2.68
N VAL A 40 -2.17 26.95 -1.72
CA VAL A 40 -1.38 28.18 -1.63
C VAL A 40 -0.48 28.34 -2.87
N GLY A 41 0.13 27.26 -3.34
CA GLY A 41 0.94 27.25 -4.56
C GLY A 41 0.16 27.73 -5.79
N ARG A 42 -1.05 27.20 -6.01
CA ARG A 42 -1.95 27.63 -7.10
C ARG A 42 -2.37 29.10 -6.98
N GLN A 43 -2.58 29.60 -5.76
CA GLN A 43 -2.88 31.02 -5.53
C GLN A 43 -1.67 31.91 -5.86
N MET A 44 -0.46 31.49 -5.48
CA MET A 44 0.78 32.21 -5.82
C MET A 44 1.05 32.21 -7.32
N GLU A 45 0.76 31.11 -8.03
CA GLU A 45 0.84 31.05 -9.49
C GLU A 45 -0.11 32.06 -10.14
N THR A 46 -1.36 32.15 -9.65
CA THR A 46 -2.33 33.15 -10.14
C THR A 46 -1.85 34.58 -9.95
N VAL A 47 -1.15 34.88 -8.84
CA VAL A 47 -0.55 36.20 -8.59
C VAL A 47 0.64 36.44 -9.50
N ALA A 48 1.51 35.45 -9.68
CA ALA A 48 2.66 35.52 -10.57
C ALA A 48 2.23 35.78 -12.02
N ASP A 49 1.21 35.09 -12.51
CA ASP A 49 0.61 35.33 -13.84
C ASP A 49 0.16 36.79 -14.04
N ARG A 50 -0.37 37.44 -12.99
CA ARG A 50 -0.77 38.86 -13.05
C ARG A 50 0.45 39.78 -13.12
N VAL A 51 1.51 39.46 -12.38
CA VAL A 51 2.78 40.20 -12.41
C VAL A 51 3.50 40.01 -13.76
N GLU A 52 3.47 38.81 -14.33
CA GLU A 52 3.97 38.52 -15.67
C GLU A 52 3.28 39.41 -16.71
N ARG A 53 1.94 39.44 -16.71
CA ARG A 53 1.16 40.27 -17.66
C ARG A 53 1.44 41.77 -17.51
N ALA A 54 1.87 42.20 -16.32
CA ALA A 54 2.29 43.58 -16.07
C ALA A 54 3.72 43.88 -16.61
N GLY A 55 4.40 42.89 -17.20
CA GLY A 55 5.72 43.04 -17.83
C GLY A 55 6.90 43.03 -16.87
N ALA A 56 6.69 42.61 -15.61
CA ALA A 56 7.66 42.76 -14.54
C ALA A 56 8.48 41.49 -14.22
N GLU A 57 8.22 40.33 -14.87
CA GLU A 57 8.81 39.05 -14.49
C GLU A 57 9.83 38.48 -15.50
N SER A 58 10.94 37.94 -14.99
CA SER A 58 11.97 37.24 -15.78
C SER A 58 11.51 35.85 -16.25
N ARG A 59 11.99 35.42 -17.43
CA ARG A 59 11.72 34.06 -17.98
C ARG A 59 12.16 32.94 -17.04
N SER A 60 13.25 33.13 -16.28
CA SER A 60 13.72 32.12 -15.33
C SER A 60 12.79 31.97 -14.13
N ASP A 61 12.17 33.06 -13.68
CA ASP A 61 11.29 33.03 -12.52
C ASP A 61 9.99 32.30 -12.86
N ARG A 62 9.48 32.46 -14.09
CA ARG A 62 8.35 31.66 -14.59
C ARG A 62 8.61 30.17 -14.61
N VAL A 63 9.80 29.75 -15.05
CA VAL A 63 10.15 28.33 -15.07
C VAL A 63 10.19 27.77 -13.65
N ARG A 64 10.75 28.54 -12.70
CA ARG A 64 10.74 28.16 -11.28
C ARG A 64 9.32 28.07 -10.72
N HIS A 65 8.45 29.03 -11.03
CA HIS A 65 7.07 29.02 -10.55
C HIS A 65 6.29 27.81 -11.07
N ARG A 66 6.38 27.52 -12.38
CA ARG A 66 5.77 26.32 -12.96
C ARG A 66 6.33 25.02 -12.38
N LEU A 67 7.64 24.96 -12.14
CA LEU A 67 8.26 23.79 -11.51
C LEU A 67 7.76 23.61 -10.06
N SER A 68 7.65 24.69 -9.30
CA SER A 68 7.11 24.67 -7.94
C SER A 68 5.65 24.18 -7.91
N GLY A 69 4.82 24.60 -8.87
CA GLY A 69 3.44 24.12 -9.01
C GLY A 69 3.38 22.60 -9.26
N VAL A 70 4.13 22.11 -10.27
CA VAL A 70 4.21 20.68 -10.57
C VAL A 70 4.74 19.88 -9.37
N LEU A 71 5.74 20.40 -8.64
CA LEU A 71 6.26 19.73 -7.46
C LEU A 71 5.21 19.63 -6.35
N ALA A 72 4.45 20.70 -6.11
CA ALA A 72 3.36 20.70 -5.13
C ALA A 72 2.27 19.68 -5.48
N GLU A 73 1.89 19.58 -6.75
CA GLU A 73 0.93 18.58 -7.23
C GLU A 73 1.45 17.14 -6.99
N VAL A 74 2.73 16.89 -7.31
CA VAL A 74 3.36 15.58 -7.10
C VAL A 74 3.43 15.22 -5.61
N ASP A 75 3.79 16.18 -4.75
CA ASP A 75 3.84 15.96 -3.30
C ASP A 75 2.44 15.67 -2.73
N CYS A 76 1.41 16.38 -3.21
CA CYS A 76 0.01 16.10 -2.86
C CYS A 76 -0.43 14.69 -3.29
N ALA A 77 -0.11 14.28 -4.53
CA ALA A 77 -0.41 12.95 -5.03
C ALA A 77 0.31 11.85 -4.22
N ARG A 78 1.56 12.08 -3.84
CA ARG A 78 2.34 11.17 -2.99
C ARG A 78 1.72 11.04 -1.60
N ALA A 79 1.34 12.15 -0.97
CA ALA A 79 0.70 12.13 0.34
C ALA A 79 -0.66 11.42 0.29
N TYR A 80 -1.39 11.55 -0.82
CA TYR A 80 -2.65 10.84 -1.05
C TYR A 80 -2.45 9.32 -1.12
N ALA A 81 -1.45 8.88 -1.87
CA ALA A 81 -1.09 7.46 -1.97
C ALA A 81 -0.62 6.91 -0.62
N LEU A 82 0.18 7.67 0.13
CA LEU A 82 0.63 7.30 1.48
C LEU A 82 -0.56 7.09 2.43
N ALA A 83 -1.54 8.01 2.45
CA ALA A 83 -2.74 7.87 3.28
C ALA A 83 -3.53 6.59 2.95
N HIS A 84 -3.67 6.25 1.66
CA HIS A 84 -4.34 5.01 1.24
C HIS A 84 -3.55 3.77 1.63
N SER A 85 -2.22 3.79 1.47
CA SER A 85 -1.37 2.67 1.88
C SER A 85 -1.40 2.46 3.39
N SER A 86 -1.34 3.52 4.20
CA SER A 86 -1.43 3.42 5.65
C SER A 86 -2.80 2.92 6.12
N LEU A 87 -3.87 3.30 5.43
CA LEU A 87 -5.21 2.75 5.68
C LEU A 87 -5.29 1.25 5.37
N ALA A 88 -4.71 0.82 4.25
CA ALA A 88 -4.65 -0.61 3.91
C ALA A 88 -3.88 -1.41 4.98
N ASN A 89 -2.74 -0.90 5.44
CA ASN A 89 -1.96 -1.54 6.51
C ASN A 89 -2.73 -1.61 7.84
N LEU A 90 -3.55 -0.59 8.15
CA LEU A 90 -4.43 -0.62 9.32
C LEU A 90 -5.51 -1.71 9.20
N TYR A 91 -6.05 -1.95 8.01
CA TYR A 91 -6.97 -3.07 7.78
C TYR A 91 -6.27 -4.43 7.88
N GLU A 92 -5.05 -4.56 7.34
CA GLU A 92 -4.25 -5.78 7.45
C GLU A 92 -3.90 -6.10 8.92
N SER A 93 -3.59 -5.09 9.74
CA SER A 93 -3.22 -5.28 11.16
C SER A 93 -4.36 -5.84 12.02
N VAL A 94 -5.61 -5.61 11.63
CA VAL A 94 -6.80 -6.22 12.27
C VAL A 94 -7.24 -7.53 11.59
N GLY A 95 -6.45 -8.03 10.63
CA GLY A 95 -6.66 -9.31 9.95
C GLY A 95 -7.64 -9.24 8.78
N ILE A 96 -7.88 -8.06 8.19
CA ILE A 96 -8.70 -7.92 7.00
C ILE A 96 -7.80 -7.86 5.78
N ASP A 97 -7.87 -8.90 4.95
CA ASP A 97 -7.38 -8.80 3.57
C ASP A 97 -8.47 -8.19 2.69
N ILE A 98 -8.37 -6.87 2.45
CA ILE A 98 -9.33 -6.14 1.62
C ILE A 98 -9.16 -6.42 0.12
N VAL A 99 -8.05 -7.03 -0.30
CA VAL A 99 -7.76 -7.36 -1.70
C VAL A 99 -7.88 -8.88 -1.87
N PRO A 100 -8.95 -9.39 -2.50
CA PRO A 100 -9.13 -10.84 -2.61
C PRO A 100 -7.96 -11.47 -3.39
N ALA A 101 -7.57 -12.69 -3.01
CA ALA A 101 -6.39 -13.40 -3.56
C ALA A 101 -6.42 -13.61 -5.10
N ASN A 102 -7.57 -13.43 -5.74
CA ASN A 102 -7.80 -13.51 -7.18
C ASN A 102 -8.04 -12.13 -7.85
N ALA A 103 -7.77 -11.04 -7.16
CA ALA A 103 -7.84 -9.68 -7.70
C ALA A 103 -6.87 -9.51 -8.87
N THR A 104 -7.43 -9.37 -10.08
CA THR A 104 -6.69 -8.95 -11.27
C THR A 104 -6.80 -7.44 -11.42
N THR A 105 -5.67 -6.75 -11.56
CA THR A 105 -5.61 -5.28 -11.70
C THR A 105 -6.17 -4.79 -13.05
N GLU A 106 -6.56 -5.70 -13.93
CA GLU A 106 -7.09 -5.40 -15.27
C GLU A 106 -8.48 -4.73 -15.23
N ASP A 107 -9.28 -4.99 -14.19
CA ASP A 107 -10.60 -4.35 -14.01
C ASP A 107 -10.70 -3.66 -12.64
N LEU A 108 -10.30 -2.39 -12.62
CA LEU A 108 -10.34 -1.52 -11.45
C LEU A 108 -11.76 -1.36 -10.88
N ALA A 109 -12.79 -1.38 -11.73
CA ALA A 109 -14.17 -1.21 -11.27
C ALA A 109 -14.66 -2.44 -10.50
N THR A 110 -14.29 -3.64 -10.97
CA THR A 110 -14.57 -4.90 -10.27
C THR A 110 -13.78 -5.02 -8.98
N LEU A 111 -12.50 -4.63 -8.98
CA LEU A 111 -11.68 -4.59 -7.76
C LEU A 111 -12.30 -3.67 -6.70
N ASN A 112 -12.72 -2.47 -7.09
CA ASN A 112 -13.32 -1.51 -6.16
C ASN A 112 -14.60 -2.07 -5.50
N LYS A 113 -15.45 -2.75 -6.28
CA LYS A 113 -16.66 -3.41 -5.75
C LYS A 113 -16.33 -4.55 -4.78
N GLN A 114 -15.28 -5.31 -5.06
CA GLN A 114 -14.83 -6.40 -4.19
C GLN A 114 -14.30 -5.88 -2.86
N VAL A 115 -13.45 -4.84 -2.89
CA VAL A 115 -12.95 -4.15 -1.69
C VAL A 115 -14.12 -3.61 -0.86
N ASP A 116 -15.08 -2.93 -1.50
CA ASP A 116 -16.28 -2.40 -0.85
C ASP A 116 -17.12 -3.50 -0.15
N ALA A 117 -17.23 -4.66 -0.80
CA ALA A 117 -17.96 -5.80 -0.24
C ALA A 117 -17.23 -6.39 0.98
N SER A 118 -15.92 -6.59 0.90
CA SER A 118 -15.09 -7.09 2.00
C SER A 118 -15.18 -6.17 3.23
N ILE A 119 -15.13 -4.85 3.04
CA ILE A 119 -15.28 -3.87 4.13
C ILE A 119 -16.67 -3.98 4.78
N LYS A 120 -17.73 -4.10 3.98
CA LYS A 120 -19.12 -4.22 4.49
C LYS A 120 -19.35 -5.52 5.26
N ASP A 121 -18.82 -6.64 4.77
CA ASP A 121 -18.94 -7.93 5.45
C ASP A 121 -18.18 -7.93 6.78
N TRP A 122 -16.99 -7.33 6.81
CA TRP A 122 -16.26 -7.14 8.06
C TRP A 122 -17.01 -6.27 9.07
N LEU A 123 -17.56 -5.11 8.66
CA LEU A 123 -18.37 -4.26 9.52
C LEU A 123 -19.62 -4.99 10.06
N ALA A 124 -20.12 -5.98 9.32
CA ALA A 124 -21.23 -6.84 9.73
C ALA A 124 -20.80 -8.05 10.58
N GLY A 125 -19.50 -8.19 10.90
CA GLY A 125 -18.95 -9.30 11.67
C GLY A 125 -18.84 -10.63 10.90
N ARG A 126 -18.94 -10.61 9.56
CA ARG A 126 -18.74 -11.78 8.71
C ARG A 126 -17.30 -11.85 8.28
N LEU A 127 -16.57 -12.81 8.85
CA LEU A 127 -15.18 -13.08 8.47
C LEU A 127 -15.14 -13.98 7.22
N PRO A 128 -14.16 -13.79 6.32
CA PRO A 128 -13.95 -14.70 5.21
C PRO A 128 -13.66 -16.12 5.72
N GLU A 129 -14.15 -17.14 5.02
CA GLU A 129 -13.88 -18.53 5.36
C GLU A 129 -12.37 -18.79 5.27
N LEU A 130 -11.77 -19.19 6.40
CA LEU A 130 -10.38 -19.59 6.41
C LEU A 130 -10.22 -20.85 5.55
N PRO A 131 -9.23 -20.91 4.64
CA PRO A 131 -8.91 -22.15 3.97
C PRO A 131 -8.65 -23.23 5.02
N PRO A 132 -9.08 -24.49 4.78
CA PRO A 132 -8.91 -25.57 5.74
C PRO A 132 -7.44 -25.65 6.16
N PRO A 133 -7.16 -25.86 7.47
CA PRO A 133 -5.80 -25.84 7.97
C PRO A 133 -4.94 -26.81 7.16
N ALA A 134 -3.83 -26.30 6.64
CA ALA A 134 -2.85 -27.13 5.94
C ALA A 134 -2.51 -28.33 6.85
N ASN A 135 -2.61 -29.53 6.30
CA ASN A 135 -2.36 -30.76 7.06
C ASN A 135 -0.96 -30.64 7.71
N PRO A 136 -0.83 -30.81 9.03
CA PRO A 136 0.45 -30.70 9.73
C PRO A 136 1.53 -31.66 9.19
N ALA A 137 1.14 -32.69 8.41
CA ALA A 137 2.08 -33.56 7.69
C ALA A 137 2.77 -32.90 6.47
N GLN A 138 2.33 -31.70 6.05
CA GLN A 138 2.89 -30.95 4.91
C GLN A 138 3.70 -29.72 5.33
N ILE A 139 3.77 -29.43 6.64
CA ILE A 139 4.76 -28.49 7.17
C ILE A 139 6.11 -29.20 7.05
N PRO A 140 7.04 -28.77 6.18
CA PRO A 140 8.35 -29.38 6.10
C PRO A 140 9.00 -29.25 7.48
N SER A 141 9.33 -30.38 8.10
CA SER A 141 10.05 -30.48 9.37
C SER A 141 11.51 -30.07 9.21
N ASP A 142 11.79 -28.97 8.51
CA ASP A 142 13.15 -28.52 8.24
C ASP A 142 13.53 -27.45 9.29
N PRO A 143 14.54 -27.70 10.13
CA PRO A 143 14.93 -26.76 11.16
C PRO A 143 15.62 -25.56 10.49
N LEU A 144 14.94 -24.41 10.51
CA LEU A 144 15.52 -23.06 10.38
C LEU A 144 16.73 -22.95 9.42
N HIS A 145 16.52 -23.07 8.12
CA HIS A 145 17.47 -22.51 7.16
C HIS A 145 17.08 -21.06 6.86
N PHE A 146 17.65 -20.12 7.62
CA PHE A 146 17.74 -18.71 7.21
C PHE A 146 18.67 -18.63 5.99
N GLY A 147 18.15 -18.97 4.82
CA GLY A 147 18.83 -18.86 3.54
C GLY A 147 18.30 -17.68 2.77
N MET A 148 19.16 -16.68 2.53
CA MET A 148 18.96 -15.62 1.55
C MET A 148 18.27 -16.17 0.29
N GLY A 149 17.16 -15.53 -0.09
CA GLY A 149 16.46 -15.86 -1.32
C GLY A 149 17.38 -15.77 -2.53
N THR A 150 17.75 -16.92 -3.08
CA THR A 150 18.06 -17.03 -4.50
C THR A 150 16.88 -17.75 -5.14
N ARG A 151 16.24 -17.06 -6.08
CA ARG A 151 15.09 -17.54 -6.85
C ARG A 151 15.43 -18.90 -7.47
N PRO A 152 14.63 -19.97 -7.30
CA PRO A 152 14.83 -21.18 -8.08
C PRO A 152 14.53 -20.87 -9.55
N THR A 153 15.54 -21.03 -10.38
CA THR A 153 15.42 -21.03 -11.83
C THR A 153 14.71 -22.32 -12.22
N THR A 154 13.57 -22.21 -12.88
CA THR A 154 12.93 -23.32 -13.58
C THR A 154 13.91 -23.92 -14.58
N MET A 155 14.41 -25.12 -14.30
CA MET A 155 14.89 -26.05 -15.33
C MET A 155 13.96 -27.26 -15.27
N GLU A 156 12.94 -27.12 -16.09
CA GLU A 156 12.01 -28.14 -16.57
C GLU A 156 12.80 -29.35 -17.08
N THR A 157 12.69 -30.46 -16.36
CA THR A 157 13.12 -31.78 -16.81
C THR A 157 12.11 -32.33 -17.81
N ALA A 158 12.20 -31.86 -19.05
CA ALA A 158 11.43 -32.42 -20.16
C ALA A 158 12.07 -33.72 -20.69
N ARG A 159 11.52 -34.84 -20.19
CA ARG A 159 11.10 -36.04 -20.96
C ARG A 159 11.93 -36.38 -22.20
N LYS A 160 12.66 -37.51 -22.15
CA LYS A 160 12.98 -38.27 -23.37
C LYS A 160 13.10 -39.78 -23.10
N ASP A 161 11.95 -40.44 -23.03
CA ASP A 161 11.85 -41.87 -23.32
C ASP A 161 11.30 -42.05 -24.73
N GLY A 162 12.17 -42.62 -25.59
CA GLY A 162 11.85 -43.66 -26.57
C GLY A 162 11.02 -43.32 -27.81
N PHE A 163 11.68 -43.19 -28.96
CA PHE A 163 11.20 -43.78 -30.23
C PHE A 163 12.39 -44.21 -31.12
N ILE A 164 12.58 -45.54 -31.18
CA ILE A 164 13.01 -46.38 -32.31
C ILE A 164 13.09 -45.69 -33.69
N ASN A 165 14.28 -45.68 -34.31
CA ASN A 165 14.68 -46.49 -35.48
C ASN A 165 16.19 -46.32 -35.74
#